data_AF-A0A9P6W4L3-F1
#
_entry.id   AF-A0A9P6W4L3-F1
#
_cell.length_a   1.000
_cell.length_b   1.000
_cell.length_c   1.000
_cell.angle_alpha   90.00
_cell.angle_beta   90.00
_cell.angle_gamma   90.00
#
_symmetry.space_group_name_H-M   'P 1'
#
loop_
_entity.id
_entity.type
_entity.pdbx_description
1 polymer ?
#
loop_
_entity_poly.entity_id
_entity_poly.type
_entity_poly.pdbx_seq_one_letter_code
_entity_poly.pdbx_strand_id
1 'polypeptide(L)'
;MNDTKTDTTNDGYSYTNSYLKSLRRCLFKNTDDTINLCLTSMTSFIYFFLLISFTDLYLIPKFHSTTMTDYIIINFYLASSFQASFLNFLYHIFKTHSDIEKQKWQIINLYGMVTYLVVSSISLLYYGFYDNVFYFKLLTILTFSLNLIMIILINLFNNKHDNNKIYRILMISFITTLIILPLSVSYWQFGLKKIAEKIDLSLLLVEILCYIVSGIFYINKIPQRLGFSKEKMDEKRDTLISKALTYLLRHGAIKESLAIDNNGFISIEALLNHNRLKTHKCTREDIERIVANSDKKRFVIDSEKNTIAATQGHSMKIKPDDSVLVPITQVSDLPDKLIHGTNLKNCLLILESGKLLRMNRNHIHLSPGIVGKDSQVISGMRINSNIFIHIKRDQETLSHLQLFKSLNNVYLCGTDISITDFEKVEIRTHENSDLVAEIVVLLKELNIPYEII
;
A
#
# COMPACT_ATOMS: atom_id res chain seq x y z
N MET A 1 12.82 -26.76 -4.50
CA MET A 1 12.44 -25.81 -5.58
C MET A 1 12.05 -24.54 -4.86
N ASN A 2 12.94 -23.55 -4.87
CA ASN A 2 12.95 -22.45 -3.90
C ASN A 2 11.72 -21.52 -4.07
N ASP A 3 10.89 -21.47 -3.03
CA ASP A 3 9.88 -20.43 -2.85
C ASP A 3 10.56 -19.07 -2.69
N THR A 4 10.59 -18.31 -3.79
CA THR A 4 10.94 -16.90 -3.76
C THR A 4 9.87 -16.16 -2.96
N LYS A 5 10.24 -15.65 -1.78
CA LYS A 5 9.48 -14.64 -1.04
C LYS A 5 8.97 -13.59 -2.03
N THR A 6 7.66 -13.43 -2.09
CA THR A 6 7.04 -12.35 -2.86
C THR A 6 7.31 -11.05 -2.13
N ASP A 7 8.36 -10.34 -2.53
CA ASP A 7 8.60 -8.98 -2.06
C ASP A 7 7.42 -8.11 -2.50
N THR A 8 6.61 -7.70 -1.53
CA THR A 8 5.47 -6.80 -1.70
C THR A 8 5.97 -5.38 -1.66
N THR A 9 5.74 -4.63 -2.72
CA THR A 9 6.05 -3.20 -2.80
C THR A 9 5.19 -2.36 -1.85
N ASN A 10 5.68 -1.17 -1.48
CA ASN A 10 4.90 -0.13 -0.77
C ASN A 10 3.61 0.28 -1.53
N ASP A 11 3.49 -0.07 -2.82
CA ASP A 11 2.32 0.17 -3.66
C ASP A 11 1.39 -1.08 -3.74
N GLY A 12 1.62 -2.15 -2.96
CA GLY A 12 0.74 -3.33 -2.87
C GLY A 12 0.98 -4.44 -3.90
N TYR A 13 1.93 -4.27 -4.83
CA TYR A 13 2.22 -5.26 -5.88
C TYR A 13 3.28 -6.30 -5.44
N SER A 14 3.06 -7.57 -5.81
CA SER A 14 4.11 -8.59 -5.88
C SER A 14 4.90 -8.50 -7.19
N TYR A 15 6.23 -8.54 -7.12
CA TYR A 15 7.10 -8.53 -8.29
C TYR A 15 6.97 -9.80 -9.13
N THR A 16 6.99 -9.66 -10.46
CA THR A 16 6.88 -10.79 -11.40
C THR A 16 8.24 -11.37 -11.79
N ASN A 17 9.32 -10.57 -11.71
CA ASN A 17 10.67 -10.86 -12.18
C ASN A 17 10.73 -11.44 -13.62
N SER A 18 9.74 -11.12 -14.46
CA SER A 18 9.67 -11.58 -15.84
C SER A 18 8.84 -10.63 -16.69
N TYR A 19 9.42 -10.16 -17.80
CA TYR A 19 8.77 -9.25 -18.76
C TYR A 19 7.46 -9.82 -19.30
N LEU A 20 7.45 -11.10 -19.67
CA LEU A 20 6.27 -11.77 -20.21
C LEU A 20 5.17 -11.93 -19.15
N LYS A 21 5.54 -12.19 -17.89
CA LYS A 21 4.58 -12.22 -16.77
C LYS A 21 4.04 -10.82 -16.45
N SER A 22 4.85 -9.78 -16.52
CA SER A 22 4.40 -8.38 -16.34
C SER A 22 3.39 -7.97 -17.42
N LEU A 23 3.68 -8.32 -18.68
CA LEU A 23 2.76 -8.11 -19.80
C LEU A 23 1.43 -8.84 -19.59
N ARG A 24 1.49 -10.14 -19.28
CA ARG A 24 0.29 -10.95 -19.02
C ARG A 24 -0.51 -10.41 -17.83
N ARG A 25 0.15 -9.94 -16.77
CA ARG A 25 -0.50 -9.35 -15.61
C ARG A 25 -1.29 -8.10 -15.99
N CYS A 26 -0.68 -7.18 -16.73
CA CYS A 26 -1.34 -5.92 -17.10
C CYS A 26 -2.50 -6.13 -18.07
N LEU A 27 -2.39 -7.09 -19.00
CA LEU A 27 -3.44 -7.40 -19.98
C LEU A 27 -4.63 -8.18 -19.41
N PHE A 28 -4.39 -9.12 -18.49
CA PHE A 28 -5.41 -10.09 -18.07
C PHE A 28 -5.87 -9.95 -16.62
N LYS A 29 -5.16 -9.19 -15.78
CA LYS A 29 -5.54 -8.97 -14.38
C LYS A 29 -6.13 -7.58 -14.25
N ASN A 30 -7.40 -7.50 -13.89
CA ASN A 30 -8.16 -6.24 -13.81
C ASN A 30 -7.65 -5.39 -12.63
N THR A 31 -6.60 -4.61 -12.88
CA THR A 31 -5.88 -3.79 -11.90
C THR A 31 -6.01 -2.32 -12.25
N ASP A 32 -5.71 -1.40 -11.31
CA ASP A 32 -5.68 0.04 -11.60
C ASP A 32 -4.72 0.39 -12.77
N ASP A 33 -3.71 -0.45 -12.99
CA ASP A 33 -2.76 -0.32 -14.10
C ASP A 33 -3.34 -0.67 -15.46
N THR A 34 -4.41 -1.46 -15.50
CA THR A 34 -5.10 -1.81 -16.74
C THR A 34 -5.75 -0.58 -17.39
N ILE A 35 -6.27 0.36 -16.59
CA ILE A 35 -6.84 1.62 -17.11
C ILE A 35 -5.74 2.50 -17.69
N ASN A 36 -4.65 2.71 -16.95
CA ASN A 36 -3.51 3.50 -17.43
C ASN A 36 -2.90 2.89 -18.70
N LEU A 37 -2.79 1.56 -18.76
CA LEU A 37 -2.33 0.84 -19.93
C LEU A 37 -3.25 1.09 -21.14
N CYS A 38 -4.56 0.99 -20.97
CA CYS A 38 -5.53 1.19 -22.04
C CYS A 38 -5.47 2.63 -22.57
N LEU A 39 -5.44 3.62 -21.68
CA LEU A 39 -5.37 5.04 -22.06
C LEU A 39 -4.07 5.35 -22.82
N THR A 40 -2.92 4.89 -22.31
CA THR A 40 -1.61 5.15 -22.93
C THR A 40 -1.40 4.39 -24.24
N SER A 41 -1.96 3.18 -24.35
CA SER A 41 -1.97 2.42 -25.60
C SER A 41 -2.82 3.12 -26.66
N MET A 42 -4.02 3.59 -26.29
CA MET A 42 -4.91 4.31 -27.19
C MET A 42 -4.28 5.61 -27.70
N THR A 43 -3.67 6.41 -26.83
CA THR A 43 -2.99 7.65 -27.26
C THR A 43 -1.79 7.35 -28.17
N SER A 44 -1.00 6.33 -27.85
CA SER A 44 0.12 5.89 -28.71
C SER A 44 -0.38 5.48 -30.09
N PHE A 45 -1.45 4.68 -30.18
CA PHE A 45 -2.03 4.28 -31.45
C PHE A 45 -2.56 5.47 -32.27
N ILE A 46 -3.23 6.43 -31.62
CA ILE A 46 -3.71 7.65 -32.29
C ILE A 46 -2.55 8.44 -32.90
N TYR A 47 -1.49 8.71 -32.13
CA TYR A 47 -0.35 9.46 -32.66
C TYR A 47 0.42 8.70 -33.74
N PHE A 48 0.50 7.37 -33.64
CA PHE A 48 1.09 6.55 -34.71
C PHE A 48 0.28 6.66 -36.00
N PHE A 49 -1.04 6.54 -35.92
CA PHE A 49 -1.92 6.68 -37.08
C PHE A 49 -1.83 8.08 -37.69
N LEU A 50 -1.83 9.13 -36.85
CA LEU A 50 -1.64 10.49 -37.33
C LEU A 50 -0.27 10.67 -38.01
N LEU A 51 0.80 10.13 -37.44
CA LEU A 51 2.16 10.23 -38.01
C LEU A 51 2.24 9.65 -39.43
N ILE A 52 1.56 8.54 -39.70
CA ILE A 52 1.64 7.85 -41.01
C ILE A 52 0.59 8.32 -42.03
N SER A 53 -0.37 9.15 -41.63
CA SER A 53 -1.54 9.45 -42.48
C SER A 53 -1.95 10.92 -42.50
N PHE A 54 -1.74 11.68 -41.42
CA PHE A 54 -2.26 13.04 -41.33
C PHE A 54 -1.65 13.98 -42.37
N THR A 55 -0.33 13.98 -42.49
CA THR A 55 0.38 14.86 -43.42
C THR A 55 0.13 14.47 -44.87
N ASP A 56 0.22 13.18 -45.18
CA ASP A 56 0.09 12.66 -46.55
C ASP A 56 -1.35 12.64 -47.07
N LEU A 57 -2.33 12.25 -46.26
CA LEU A 57 -3.71 12.08 -46.71
C LEU A 57 -4.57 13.33 -46.53
N TYR A 58 -4.17 14.26 -45.66
CA TYR A 58 -4.97 15.46 -45.35
C TYR A 58 -4.21 16.77 -45.58
N LEU A 59 -3.02 16.95 -44.99
CA LEU A 59 -2.32 18.24 -45.05
C LEU A 59 -1.89 18.61 -46.48
N ILE A 60 -1.13 17.74 -47.15
CA ILE A 60 -0.62 17.98 -48.51
C ILE A 60 -1.74 18.14 -49.53
N PRO A 61 -2.79 17.28 -49.55
CA PRO A 61 -3.88 17.44 -50.51
C PRO A 61 -4.73 18.69 -50.28
N LYS A 62 -4.90 19.13 -49.02
CA LYS A 62 -5.76 20.26 -48.67
C LYS A 62 -5.07 21.61 -48.80
N PHE A 63 -3.77 21.68 -48.53
CA PHE A 63 -3.02 22.94 -48.49
C PHE A 63 -1.84 22.89 -49.45
N HIS A 64 -2.04 23.38 -50.68
CA HIS A 64 -1.00 23.38 -51.71
C HIS A 64 0.22 24.27 -51.39
N SER A 65 0.12 25.16 -50.38
CA SER A 65 1.24 25.97 -49.90
C SER A 65 2.14 25.25 -48.88
N THR A 66 1.81 24.02 -48.49
CA THR A 66 2.61 23.24 -47.54
C THR A 66 4.01 22.98 -48.10
N THR A 67 5.02 23.41 -47.36
CA THR A 67 6.42 23.22 -47.70
C THR A 67 6.98 21.92 -47.11
N MET A 68 8.14 21.49 -47.60
CA MET A 68 8.87 20.37 -46.99
C MET A 68 9.21 20.63 -45.51
N THR A 69 9.43 21.89 -45.14
CA THR A 69 9.72 22.27 -43.75
C THR A 69 8.50 22.05 -42.86
N ASP A 70 7.30 22.42 -43.32
CA ASP A 70 6.05 22.19 -42.60
C ASP A 70 5.81 20.70 -42.37
N TYR A 71 6.06 19.89 -43.42
CA TYR A 71 6.00 18.43 -43.35
C TYR A 71 6.94 17.87 -42.28
N ILE A 72 8.19 18.32 -42.26
CA ILE A 72 9.19 17.88 -41.28
C ILE A 72 8.77 18.28 -39.86
N ILE A 73 8.40 19.54 -39.63
CA ILE A 73 8.06 20.05 -38.30
C ILE A 73 6.84 19.31 -37.71
N ILE A 74 5.79 19.14 -38.50
CA ILE A 74 4.56 18.47 -38.05
C ILE A 74 4.82 16.98 -37.78
N ASN A 75 5.50 16.27 -38.68
CA ASN A 75 5.78 14.86 -38.47
C ASN A 75 6.78 14.63 -37.33
N PHE A 76 7.72 15.55 -37.09
CA PHE A 76 8.63 15.45 -35.94
C PHE A 76 7.87 15.61 -34.61
N TYR A 77 6.91 16.53 -34.55
CA TYR A 77 5.98 16.63 -33.44
C TYR A 77 5.18 15.33 -33.23
N LEU A 78 4.55 14.80 -34.28
CA LEU A 78 3.77 13.56 -34.20
C LEU A 78 4.62 12.36 -33.79
N ALA A 79 5.85 12.25 -34.31
CA ALA A 79 6.81 11.21 -33.94
C ALA A 79 7.20 11.29 -32.46
N SER A 80 7.51 12.49 -31.97
CA SER A 80 7.83 12.70 -30.55
C SER A 80 6.64 12.40 -29.62
N SER A 81 5.42 12.73 -30.06
CA SER A 81 4.17 12.47 -29.32
C SER A 81 3.87 10.98 -29.23
N PHE A 82 4.07 10.26 -30.34
CA PHE A 82 4.00 8.80 -30.39
C PHE A 82 5.03 8.17 -29.47
N GLN A 83 6.30 8.59 -29.58
CA GLN A 83 7.40 8.07 -28.76
C GLN A 83 7.11 8.25 -27.26
N ALA A 84 6.73 9.45 -26.83
CA ALA A 84 6.43 9.71 -25.42
C ALA A 84 5.27 8.85 -24.91
N SER A 85 4.18 8.75 -25.69
CA SER A 85 3.03 7.91 -25.32
C SER A 85 3.39 6.43 -25.27
N PHE A 86 4.22 5.96 -26.20
CA PHE A 86 4.67 4.57 -26.27
C PHE A 86 5.59 4.21 -25.11
N LEU A 87 6.54 5.08 -24.76
CA LEU A 87 7.41 4.86 -23.60
C LEU A 87 6.61 4.87 -22.29
N ASN A 88 5.57 5.69 -22.18
CA ASN A 88 4.67 5.68 -21.04
C ASN A 88 3.87 4.37 -20.95
N PHE A 89 3.39 3.86 -22.08
CA PHE A 89 2.77 2.55 -22.18
C PHE A 89 3.71 1.43 -21.72
N LEU A 90 4.97 1.40 -22.20
CA LEU A 90 5.96 0.41 -21.78
C LEU A 90 6.30 0.50 -20.28
N TYR A 91 6.38 1.71 -19.72
CA TYR A 91 6.57 1.89 -18.29
C TYR A 91 5.47 1.22 -17.47
N HIS A 92 4.20 1.40 -17.84
CA HIS A 92 3.08 0.78 -17.14
C HIS A 92 3.08 -0.75 -17.24
N ILE A 93 3.60 -1.32 -18.33
CA ILE A 93 3.79 -2.77 -18.45
C ILE A 93 4.90 -3.25 -17.51
N PHE A 94 6.06 -2.59 -17.54
CA PHE A 94 7.28 -3.15 -16.96
C PHE A 94 7.54 -2.75 -15.51
N LYS A 95 6.81 -1.78 -14.96
CA LYS A 95 6.95 -1.37 -13.55
C LYS A 95 6.67 -2.46 -12.52
N THR A 96 5.97 -3.55 -12.89
CA THR A 96 5.72 -4.70 -11.99
C THR A 96 6.81 -5.77 -12.05
N HIS A 97 7.87 -5.56 -12.83
CA HIS A 97 8.94 -6.55 -13.01
C HIS A 97 9.78 -6.71 -11.74
N SER A 98 10.51 -5.67 -11.36
CA SER A 98 11.37 -5.56 -10.18
C SER A 98 11.61 -4.08 -9.87
N ASP A 99 12.08 -3.74 -8.66
CA ASP A 99 12.42 -2.35 -8.29
C ASP A 99 13.40 -1.70 -9.27
N ILE A 100 14.43 -2.46 -9.65
CA ILE A 100 15.47 -2.00 -10.58
C ILE A 100 14.87 -1.67 -11.94
N GLU A 101 14.03 -2.55 -12.49
CA GLU A 101 13.40 -2.32 -13.79
C GLU A 101 12.35 -1.20 -13.72
N LYS A 102 11.60 -1.10 -12.62
CA LYS A 102 10.67 0.01 -12.38
C LYS A 102 11.40 1.36 -12.46
N GLN A 103 12.53 1.49 -11.78
CA GLN A 103 13.34 2.72 -11.80
C GLN A 103 13.89 3.02 -13.19
N LYS A 104 14.46 2.02 -13.88
CA LYS A 104 14.98 2.19 -15.24
C LYS A 104 13.89 2.68 -16.21
N TRP A 105 12.76 2.00 -16.25
CA TRP A 105 11.66 2.36 -17.14
C TRP A 105 11.02 3.70 -16.77
N GLN A 106 11.04 4.09 -15.50
CA GLN A 106 10.60 5.41 -15.06
C GLN A 106 11.47 6.52 -15.67
N ILE A 107 12.80 6.36 -15.64
CA ILE A 107 13.74 7.32 -16.21
C ILE A 107 13.57 7.40 -17.74
N ILE A 108 13.46 6.25 -18.40
CA ILE A 108 13.23 6.18 -19.85
C ILE A 108 11.94 6.92 -20.24
N ASN A 109 10.86 6.72 -19.48
CA ASN A 109 9.60 7.43 -19.68
C ASN A 109 9.78 8.95 -19.50
N LEU A 110 10.49 9.38 -18.45
CA LEU A 110 10.82 10.79 -18.21
C LEU A 110 11.60 11.40 -19.40
N TYR A 111 12.58 10.70 -19.97
CA TYR A 111 13.28 11.18 -21.18
C TYR A 111 12.36 11.34 -22.38
N GLY A 112 11.44 10.40 -22.58
CA GLY A 112 10.39 10.51 -23.59
C GLY A 112 9.56 11.78 -23.43
N MET A 113 9.09 12.05 -22.22
CA MET A 113 8.27 13.23 -21.91
C MET A 113 9.03 14.54 -22.12
N VAL A 114 10.28 14.65 -21.64
CA VAL A 114 11.09 15.86 -21.81
C VAL A 114 11.41 16.11 -23.29
N THR A 115 11.74 15.06 -24.04
CA THR A 115 12.00 15.16 -25.49
C THR A 115 10.75 15.65 -26.24
N TYR A 116 9.57 15.09 -25.93
CA TYR A 116 8.31 15.52 -26.49
C TYR A 116 8.03 17.01 -26.22
N LEU A 117 8.19 17.48 -24.98
CA LEU A 117 7.96 18.88 -24.62
C LEU A 117 8.84 19.82 -25.45
N VAL A 118 10.11 19.46 -25.63
CA VAL A 118 11.08 20.26 -26.40
C VAL A 118 10.70 20.31 -27.87
N VAL A 119 10.37 19.17 -28.48
CA VAL A 119 9.97 19.11 -29.89
C VAL A 119 8.65 19.86 -30.13
N SER A 120 7.68 19.73 -29.20
CA SER A 120 6.44 20.48 -29.21
C SER A 120 6.69 21.99 -29.16
N SER A 121 7.56 22.45 -28.24
CA SER A 121 7.94 23.86 -28.15
C SER A 121 8.63 24.37 -29.42
N ILE A 122 9.56 23.60 -30.00
CA ILE A 122 10.25 23.99 -31.25
C ILE A 122 9.25 24.12 -32.42
N SER A 123 8.27 23.22 -32.48
CA SER A 123 7.21 23.26 -33.49
C SER A 123 6.37 24.53 -33.36
N LEU A 124 6.04 24.92 -32.12
CA LEU A 124 5.34 26.18 -31.84
C LEU A 124 6.19 27.42 -32.19
N LEU A 125 7.48 27.38 -31.87
CA LEU A 125 8.43 28.45 -32.16
C LEU A 125 8.59 28.70 -33.66
N TYR A 126 8.59 27.63 -34.47
CA TYR A 126 8.69 27.72 -35.92
C TYR A 126 7.57 28.57 -36.51
N TYR A 127 6.31 28.29 -36.13
CA TYR A 127 5.17 29.07 -36.61
C TYR A 127 5.03 30.42 -35.89
N GLY A 128 5.40 30.53 -34.61
CA GLY A 128 5.32 31.79 -33.86
C GLY A 128 6.31 32.87 -34.35
N PHE A 129 7.48 32.45 -34.86
CA PHE A 129 8.56 33.31 -35.33
C PHE A 129 8.90 33.08 -36.81
N TYR A 130 7.93 32.64 -37.62
CA TYR A 130 8.13 32.31 -39.04
C TYR A 130 8.74 33.48 -39.86
N ASP A 131 8.44 34.72 -39.47
CA ASP A 131 8.92 35.96 -40.08
C ASP A 131 10.23 36.48 -39.45
N ASN A 132 10.70 35.87 -38.36
CA ASN A 132 11.85 36.31 -37.58
C ASN A 132 12.80 35.15 -37.26
N VAL A 133 13.55 34.73 -38.29
CA VAL A 133 14.46 33.57 -38.25
C VAL A 133 15.51 33.66 -37.13
N PHE A 134 15.99 34.86 -36.79
CA PHE A 134 16.96 35.05 -35.71
C PHE A 134 16.40 34.57 -34.35
N TYR A 135 15.21 35.04 -33.98
CA TYR A 135 14.57 34.67 -32.71
C TYR A 135 14.17 33.20 -32.68
N PHE A 136 13.67 32.66 -33.81
CA PHE A 136 13.41 31.23 -33.94
C PHE A 136 14.66 30.39 -33.63
N LYS A 137 15.80 30.71 -34.27
CA LYS A 137 17.06 29.98 -34.06
C LYS A 137 17.57 30.12 -32.62
N LEU A 138 17.56 31.35 -32.08
CA LEU A 138 18.00 31.63 -30.72
C LEU A 138 17.19 30.83 -29.68
N LEU A 139 15.87 30.91 -29.76
CA LEU A 139 14.98 30.20 -28.84
C LEU A 139 15.10 28.68 -29.00
N THR A 140 15.25 28.17 -30.23
CA THR A 140 15.47 26.74 -30.49
C THR A 140 16.76 26.24 -29.81
N ILE A 141 17.87 26.97 -29.92
CA ILE A 141 19.14 26.63 -29.25
C ILE A 141 18.98 26.62 -27.72
N LEU A 142 18.27 27.62 -27.18
CA LEU A 142 18.03 27.73 -25.75
C LEU A 142 17.13 26.59 -25.23
N THR A 143 16.06 26.24 -25.94
CA THR A 143 15.18 25.12 -25.63
C THR A 143 15.93 23.78 -25.68
N PHE A 144 16.84 23.58 -26.64
CA PHE A 144 17.68 22.39 -26.68
C PHE A 144 18.68 22.32 -25.52
N SER A 145 19.24 23.47 -25.13
CA SER A 145 20.16 23.57 -23.99
C SER A 145 19.44 23.27 -22.67
N LEU A 146 18.21 23.76 -22.50
CA LEU A 146 17.35 23.42 -21.36
C LEU A 146 17.05 21.91 -21.32
N ASN A 147 16.82 21.26 -22.46
CA ASN A 147 16.63 19.81 -22.54
C ASN A 147 17.83 19.05 -21.97
N LEU A 148 19.04 19.42 -22.40
CA LEU A 148 20.27 18.79 -21.94
C LEU A 148 20.45 18.95 -20.43
N ILE A 149 20.20 20.15 -19.91
CA ILE A 149 20.23 20.43 -18.47
C ILE A 149 19.21 19.55 -17.74
N MET A 150 17.99 19.41 -18.26
CA MET A 150 16.94 18.59 -17.65
C MET A 150 17.31 17.10 -17.61
N ILE A 151 17.90 16.57 -18.69
CA ILE A 151 18.41 15.18 -18.73
C ILE A 151 19.52 14.98 -17.68
N ILE A 152 20.44 15.95 -17.54
CA ILE A 152 21.50 15.89 -16.52
C ILE A 152 20.88 15.89 -15.12
N LEU A 153 19.92 16.78 -14.84
CA LEU A 153 19.25 16.85 -13.54
C LEU A 153 18.50 15.54 -13.21
N ILE A 154 17.79 14.94 -14.16
CA ILE A 154 17.11 13.65 -13.96
C ILE A 154 18.10 12.57 -13.48
N ASN A 155 19.28 12.49 -14.10
CA ASN A 155 20.31 11.53 -13.73
C ASN A 155 20.93 11.83 -12.35
N LEU A 156 21.27 13.10 -12.08
CA LEU A 156 21.87 13.52 -10.81
C LEU A 156 20.98 13.20 -9.61
N PHE A 157 19.66 13.29 -9.80
CA PHE A 157 18.68 13.02 -8.75
C PHE A 157 18.13 11.60 -8.77
N ASN A 158 18.63 10.67 -9.59
CA ASN A 158 18.07 9.31 -9.69
C ASN A 158 18.35 8.39 -8.49
N ASN A 159 19.31 8.73 -7.63
CA ASN A 159 19.71 7.87 -6.51
C ASN A 159 19.26 8.38 -5.14
N LYS A 160 18.45 9.44 -5.04
CA LYS A 160 17.98 9.93 -3.73
C LYS A 160 16.74 9.15 -3.24
N HIS A 161 16.43 9.28 -1.96
CA HIS A 161 15.29 8.60 -1.35
C HIS A 161 13.92 9.15 -1.84
N ASP A 162 13.88 10.40 -2.32
CA ASP A 162 12.65 11.15 -2.68
C ASP A 162 12.57 11.56 -4.17
N ASN A 163 13.14 10.76 -5.06
CA ASN A 163 13.32 11.14 -6.48
C ASN A 163 12.01 11.49 -7.16
N ASN A 164 10.93 10.79 -6.81
CA ASN A 164 9.61 11.07 -7.35
C ASN A 164 9.18 12.51 -7.12
N LYS A 165 9.36 13.04 -5.89
CA LYS A 165 9.02 14.43 -5.54
C LYS A 165 9.90 15.41 -6.31
N ILE A 166 11.20 15.12 -6.37
CA ILE A 166 12.19 15.94 -7.07
C ILE A 166 11.84 16.02 -8.57
N TYR A 167 11.54 14.89 -9.20
CA TYR A 167 11.13 14.83 -10.61
C TYR A 167 9.88 15.66 -10.88
N ARG A 168 8.89 15.72 -9.97
CA ARG A 168 7.72 16.58 -10.17
C ARG A 168 8.12 18.05 -10.21
N ILE A 169 8.95 18.48 -9.26
CA ILE A 169 9.40 19.88 -9.16
C ILE A 169 10.21 20.26 -10.40
N LEU A 170 11.14 19.39 -10.81
CA LEU A 170 11.94 19.61 -12.01
C LEU A 170 11.06 19.71 -13.26
N MET A 171 10.10 18.79 -13.45
CA MET A 171 9.19 18.82 -14.61
C MET A 171 8.32 20.09 -14.63
N ILE A 172 7.77 20.52 -13.49
CA ILE A 172 6.96 21.74 -13.42
C ILE A 172 7.80 22.97 -13.75
N SER A 173 9.01 23.07 -13.17
CA SER A 173 9.94 24.15 -13.46
C SER A 173 10.32 24.18 -14.95
N PHE A 174 10.57 23.01 -15.54
CA PHE A 174 10.93 22.86 -16.94
C PHE A 174 9.80 23.29 -17.87
N ILE A 175 8.58 22.79 -17.67
CA ILE A 175 7.39 23.18 -18.47
C ILE A 175 7.13 24.68 -18.35
N THR A 176 7.20 25.22 -17.13
CA THR A 176 6.99 26.65 -16.88
C THR A 176 8.03 27.49 -17.64
N THR A 177 9.29 27.06 -17.64
CA THR A 177 10.37 27.74 -18.37
C THR A 177 10.14 27.69 -19.87
N LEU A 178 9.76 26.54 -20.43
CA LEU A 178 9.47 26.38 -21.86
C LEU A 178 8.29 27.25 -22.34
N ILE A 179 7.34 27.57 -21.47
CA ILE A 179 6.20 28.44 -21.81
C ILE A 179 6.57 29.91 -21.64
N ILE A 180 7.11 30.31 -20.49
CA ILE A 180 7.34 31.72 -20.15
C ILE A 180 8.40 32.35 -21.05
N LEU A 181 9.48 31.63 -21.37
CA LEU A 181 10.62 32.19 -22.10
C LEU A 181 10.23 32.63 -23.53
N PRO A 182 9.64 31.77 -24.40
CA PRO A 182 9.15 32.20 -25.70
C PRO A 182 8.10 33.31 -25.65
N LEU A 183 7.19 33.27 -24.68
CA LEU A 183 6.13 34.28 -24.55
C LEU A 183 6.70 35.64 -24.16
N SER A 184 7.70 35.66 -23.28
CA SER A 184 8.37 36.90 -22.87
C SER A 184 9.10 37.55 -24.05
N VAL A 185 9.81 36.75 -24.85
CA VAL A 185 10.49 37.23 -26.06
C VAL A 185 9.48 37.68 -27.12
N SER A 186 8.39 36.92 -27.31
CA SER A 186 7.31 37.29 -28.22
C SER A 186 6.65 38.61 -27.81
N TYR A 187 6.45 38.83 -26.50
CA TYR A 187 5.85 40.05 -25.98
C TYR A 187 6.73 41.25 -26.23
N TRP A 188 8.03 41.12 -25.96
CA TRP A 188 9.00 42.17 -26.19
C TRP A 188 9.13 42.54 -27.68
N GLN A 189 9.07 41.54 -28.57
CA GLN A 189 9.25 41.74 -30.01
C GLN A 189 8.00 42.23 -30.73
N PHE A 190 6.82 41.68 -30.40
CA PHE A 190 5.59 41.89 -31.17
C PHE A 190 4.52 42.69 -30.43
N GLY A 191 4.59 42.75 -29.10
CA GLY A 191 3.51 43.27 -28.25
C GLY A 191 2.29 42.33 -28.18
N LEU A 192 1.41 42.55 -27.20
CA LEU A 192 0.28 41.65 -26.89
C LEU A 192 -0.69 41.46 -28.06
N LYS A 193 -1.01 42.52 -28.79
CA LYS A 193 -2.03 42.48 -29.85
C LYS A 193 -1.61 41.55 -30.99
N LYS A 194 -0.35 41.64 -31.44
CA LYS A 194 0.18 40.77 -32.50
C LYS A 194 0.39 39.33 -32.04
N ILE A 195 0.71 39.09 -30.77
CA ILE A 195 0.79 37.72 -30.23
C ILE A 195 -0.56 37.03 -30.30
N ALA A 196 -1.63 37.74 -29.92
CA ALA A 196 -2.98 37.19 -29.92
C ALA A 196 -3.41 36.74 -31.32
N GLU A 197 -3.01 37.48 -32.36
CA GLU A 197 -3.27 37.14 -33.75
C GLU A 197 -2.36 36.01 -34.27
N LYS A 198 -1.09 35.93 -33.83
CA LYS A 198 -0.11 34.96 -34.35
C LYS A 198 -0.18 33.57 -33.72
N ILE A 199 -0.34 33.48 -32.40
CA ILE A 199 -0.15 32.23 -31.63
C ILE A 199 -1.50 31.61 -31.23
N ASP A 200 -2.62 32.27 -31.57
CA ASP A 200 -3.94 31.96 -31.03
C ASP A 200 -3.90 31.84 -29.49
N LEU A 201 -3.92 33.01 -28.84
CA LEU A 201 -3.80 33.11 -27.38
C LEU A 201 -4.86 32.28 -26.64
N SER A 202 -6.03 32.03 -27.27
CA SER A 202 -7.09 31.24 -26.66
C SER A 202 -6.69 29.78 -26.49
N LEU A 203 -6.10 29.17 -27.54
CA LEU A 203 -5.62 27.79 -27.50
C LEU A 203 -4.44 27.64 -26.54
N LEU A 204 -3.54 28.62 -26.51
CA LEU A 204 -2.42 28.64 -25.57
C LEU A 204 -2.90 28.70 -24.10
N LEU A 205 -3.93 29.49 -23.79
CA LEU A 205 -4.50 29.54 -22.45
C LEU A 205 -5.16 28.21 -22.04
N VAL A 206 -5.82 27.53 -22.99
CA VAL A 206 -6.36 26.18 -22.76
C VAL A 206 -5.23 25.19 -22.48
N GLU A 207 -4.13 25.25 -23.22
CA GLU A 207 -2.95 24.41 -22.98
C GLU A 207 -2.37 24.64 -21.56
N ILE A 208 -2.17 25.91 -21.17
CA ILE A 208 -1.69 26.28 -19.84
C ILE A 208 -2.64 25.75 -18.75
N LEU A 209 -3.96 25.91 -18.94
CA LEU A 209 -4.96 25.39 -18.00
C LEU A 209 -4.87 23.87 -17.87
N CYS A 210 -4.72 23.15 -18.99
CA CYS A 210 -4.55 21.70 -18.99
C CYS A 210 -3.30 21.27 -18.21
N TYR A 211 -2.16 21.97 -18.36
CA TYR A 211 -0.96 21.67 -17.56
C TYR A 211 -1.17 21.94 -16.07
N ILE A 212 -1.83 23.05 -15.71
CA ILE A 212 -2.11 23.38 -14.30
C ILE A 212 -3.02 22.33 -13.67
N VAL A 213 -4.13 22.00 -14.34
CA VAL A 213 -5.07 20.98 -13.88
C VAL A 213 -4.35 19.64 -13.74
N SER A 214 -3.62 19.20 -14.77
CA SER A 214 -2.81 17.97 -14.72
C SER A 214 -1.84 17.94 -13.54
N GLY A 215 -1.12 19.06 -13.31
CA GLY A 215 -0.20 19.20 -12.17
C GLY A 215 -0.90 19.08 -10.81
N ILE A 216 -2.07 19.71 -10.65
CA ILE A 216 -2.88 19.63 -9.42
C ILE A 216 -3.28 18.18 -9.13
N PHE A 217 -3.81 17.46 -10.13
CA PHE A 217 -4.22 16.06 -9.98
C PHE A 217 -3.02 15.16 -9.65
N TYR A 218 -1.90 15.34 -10.37
CA TYR A 218 -0.70 14.52 -10.20
C TYR A 218 0.00 14.73 -8.85
N ILE A 219 0.11 15.97 -8.39
CA ILE A 219 0.72 16.29 -7.09
C ILE A 219 -0.15 15.75 -5.95
N ASN A 220 -1.46 16.03 -6.00
CA ASN A 220 -2.37 15.75 -4.89
C ASN A 220 -2.91 14.32 -4.89
N LYS A 221 -2.58 13.49 -5.90
CA LYS A 221 -3.09 12.12 -6.07
C LYS A 221 -4.62 12.07 -5.93
N ILE A 222 -5.33 12.98 -6.59
CA ILE A 222 -6.79 13.02 -6.61
C ILE A 222 -7.28 12.07 -7.71
N PRO A 223 -8.27 11.18 -7.45
CA PRO A 223 -9.12 11.09 -6.24
C PRO A 223 -8.63 10.09 -5.18
N GLN A 224 -7.49 9.41 -5.35
CA GLN A 224 -7.03 8.39 -4.40
C GLN A 224 -6.83 8.94 -2.98
N ARG A 225 -6.32 10.16 -2.85
CA ARG A 225 -6.17 10.88 -1.57
C ARG A 225 -7.52 11.16 -0.89
N LEU A 226 -8.59 11.31 -1.67
CA LEU A 226 -9.95 11.52 -1.17
C LEU A 226 -10.64 10.20 -0.76
N GLY A 227 -9.94 9.06 -0.83
CA GLY A 227 -10.43 7.78 -0.34
C GLY A 227 -11.19 6.94 -1.37
N PHE A 228 -11.14 7.31 -2.65
CA PHE A 228 -11.83 6.60 -3.75
C PHE A 228 -10.98 5.49 -4.40
N SER A 229 -9.94 4.94 -3.73
CA SER A 229 -9.21 3.78 -4.28
C SER A 229 -9.92 2.47 -3.92
N LYS A 230 -10.08 1.60 -4.92
CA LYS A 230 -10.76 0.30 -4.77
C LYS A 230 -10.10 -0.58 -3.70
N GLU A 231 -8.75 -0.60 -3.66
CA GLU A 231 -7.98 -1.34 -2.65
C GLU A 231 -8.31 -0.91 -1.22
N LYS A 232 -8.43 0.40 -0.97
CA LYS A 232 -8.70 0.92 0.39
C LYS A 232 -10.16 0.67 0.80
N MET A 233 -11.07 0.62 -0.17
CA MET A 233 -12.45 0.21 0.07
C MET A 233 -12.54 -1.29 0.40
N ASP A 234 -11.81 -2.13 -0.32
CA ASP A 234 -11.75 -3.58 -0.08
C ASP A 234 -11.09 -3.90 1.27
N GLU A 235 -10.00 -3.24 1.66
CA GLU A 235 -9.37 -3.40 2.97
C GLU A 235 -10.30 -3.02 4.13
N LYS A 236 -11.03 -1.91 3.98
CA LYS A 236 -12.04 -1.47 4.96
C LYS A 236 -13.18 -2.49 5.05
N ARG A 237 -13.62 -3.04 3.92
CA ARG A 237 -14.66 -4.08 3.87
C ARG A 237 -14.19 -5.37 4.52
N ASP A 238 -12.98 -5.83 4.22
CA ASP A 238 -12.37 -7.04 4.80
C ASP A 238 -12.21 -6.91 6.31
N THR A 239 -11.86 -5.73 6.80
CA THR A 239 -11.82 -5.44 8.24
C THR A 239 -13.20 -5.60 8.90
N LEU A 240 -14.27 -5.17 8.23
CA LEU A 240 -15.64 -5.31 8.74
C LEU A 240 -16.09 -6.78 8.73
N ILE A 241 -15.82 -7.50 7.65
CA ILE A 241 -16.10 -8.94 7.53
C ILE A 241 -15.32 -9.72 8.61
N SER A 242 -14.03 -9.43 8.78
CA SER A 242 -13.17 -10.07 9.80
C SER A 242 -13.70 -9.83 11.22
N LYS A 243 -14.20 -8.62 11.53
CA LYS A 243 -14.85 -8.32 12.81
C LYS A 243 -16.16 -9.09 12.98
N ALA A 244 -16.98 -9.18 11.94
CA ALA A 244 -18.22 -9.95 11.96
C ALA A 244 -17.95 -11.45 12.19
N LEU A 245 -16.98 -12.03 11.47
CA LEU A 245 -16.52 -13.41 11.66
C LEU A 245 -16.00 -13.64 13.08
N THR A 246 -15.15 -12.73 13.59
CA THR A 246 -14.62 -12.81 14.96
C THR A 246 -15.75 -12.84 15.98
N TYR A 247 -16.76 -11.98 15.82
CA TYR A 247 -17.91 -11.94 16.72
C TYR A 247 -18.71 -13.25 16.67
N LEU A 248 -19.10 -13.69 15.46
CA LEU A 248 -19.91 -14.88 15.28
C LEU A 248 -19.21 -16.12 15.84
N LEU A 249 -17.94 -16.33 15.48
CA LEU A 249 -17.18 -17.52 15.88
C LEU A 249 -16.79 -17.52 17.37
N ARG A 250 -16.55 -16.37 18.00
CA ARG A 250 -16.05 -16.32 19.40
C ARG A 250 -17.09 -16.04 20.46
N HIS A 251 -18.16 -15.32 20.10
CA HIS A 251 -19.06 -14.69 21.07
C HIS A 251 -20.54 -14.91 20.74
N GLY A 252 -20.89 -14.88 19.46
CA GLY A 252 -22.27 -14.71 19.01
C GLY A 252 -22.97 -15.97 18.53
N ALA A 253 -22.26 -17.06 18.19
CA ALA A 253 -22.85 -18.22 17.50
C ALA A 253 -24.14 -18.73 18.16
N ILE A 254 -24.09 -19.04 19.46
CA ILE A 254 -25.25 -19.56 20.20
C ILE A 254 -26.39 -18.53 20.25
N LYS A 255 -26.06 -17.26 20.47
CA LYS A 255 -27.03 -16.16 20.57
C LYS A 255 -27.71 -15.85 19.24
N GLU A 256 -26.98 -16.02 18.14
CA GLU A 256 -27.41 -15.76 16.77
C GLU A 256 -27.93 -17.04 16.09
N SER A 257 -28.20 -18.09 16.88
CA SER A 257 -28.76 -19.38 16.43
C SER A 257 -27.96 -20.08 15.33
N LEU A 258 -26.64 -19.91 15.33
CA LEU A 258 -25.74 -20.66 14.46
C LEU A 258 -25.32 -21.97 15.12
N ALA A 259 -25.49 -23.09 14.40
CA ALA A 259 -24.99 -24.38 14.83
C ALA A 259 -23.45 -24.35 14.88
N ILE A 260 -22.92 -24.45 16.09
CA ILE A 260 -21.49 -24.53 16.39
C ILE A 260 -21.22 -25.86 17.06
N ASP A 261 -20.17 -26.56 16.63
CA ASP A 261 -19.78 -27.83 17.25
C ASP A 261 -18.94 -27.61 18.53
N ASN A 262 -18.59 -28.71 19.20
CA ASN A 262 -17.76 -28.67 20.41
C ASN A 262 -16.35 -28.14 20.17
N ASN A 263 -15.88 -28.13 18.92
CA ASN A 263 -14.55 -27.65 18.52
C ASN A 263 -14.57 -26.20 18.02
N GLY A 264 -15.75 -25.57 17.97
CA GLY A 264 -15.92 -24.18 17.56
C GLY A 264 -16.10 -23.97 16.05
N PHE A 265 -16.30 -25.04 15.28
CA PHE A 265 -16.54 -24.96 13.84
C PHE A 265 -18.00 -24.66 13.51
N ILE A 266 -18.18 -23.82 12.50
CA ILE A 266 -19.49 -23.45 11.93
C ILE A 266 -19.42 -23.62 10.41
N SER A 267 -20.53 -24.05 9.79
CA SER A 267 -20.65 -24.13 8.32
C SER A 267 -20.43 -22.77 7.65
N ILE A 268 -19.58 -22.73 6.62
CA ILE A 268 -19.32 -21.53 5.82
C ILE A 268 -20.61 -21.05 5.14
N GLU A 269 -21.45 -21.97 4.68
CA GLU A 269 -22.73 -21.64 4.05
C GLU A 269 -23.71 -20.98 5.01
N ALA A 270 -23.77 -21.46 6.26
CA ALA A 270 -24.59 -20.86 7.31
C ALA A 270 -24.12 -19.43 7.62
N LEU A 271 -22.80 -19.22 7.68
CA LEU A 271 -22.21 -17.89 7.91
C LEU A 271 -22.47 -16.93 6.76
N LEU A 272 -22.24 -17.34 5.51
CA LEU A 272 -22.51 -16.53 4.32
C LEU A 272 -23.99 -16.14 4.23
N ASN A 273 -24.88 -17.00 4.72
CA ASN A 273 -26.31 -16.72 4.79
C ASN A 273 -26.74 -15.83 5.96
N HIS A 274 -25.85 -15.58 6.93
CA HIS A 274 -26.14 -14.78 8.10
C HIS A 274 -26.12 -13.27 7.80
N ASN A 275 -27.06 -12.51 8.38
CA ASN A 275 -27.26 -11.07 8.10
C ASN A 275 -26.01 -10.21 8.29
N ARG A 276 -25.16 -10.56 9.27
CA ARG A 276 -23.88 -9.85 9.52
C ARG A 276 -22.89 -9.98 8.36
N LEU A 277 -22.89 -11.08 7.62
CA LEU A 277 -22.02 -11.25 6.45
C LEU A 277 -22.72 -10.82 5.15
N LYS A 278 -24.03 -11.07 5.03
CA LYS A 278 -24.85 -10.60 3.89
C LYS A 278 -24.80 -9.10 3.70
N THR A 279 -24.87 -8.32 4.79
CA THR A 279 -24.77 -6.84 4.73
C THR A 279 -23.46 -6.35 4.08
N HIS A 280 -22.40 -7.15 4.14
CA HIS A 280 -21.11 -6.84 3.51
C HIS A 280 -20.92 -7.47 2.13
N LYS A 281 -21.95 -8.13 1.58
CA LYS A 281 -21.87 -8.92 0.34
C LYS A 281 -20.68 -9.89 0.37
N CYS A 282 -20.48 -10.52 1.53
CA CYS A 282 -19.38 -11.45 1.75
C CYS A 282 -19.54 -12.67 0.84
N THR A 283 -18.47 -13.06 0.17
CA THR A 283 -18.38 -14.27 -0.67
C THR A 283 -17.44 -15.30 -0.03
N ARG A 284 -17.40 -16.51 -0.59
CA ARG A 284 -16.46 -17.55 -0.13
C ARG A 284 -15.02 -17.09 -0.32
N GLU A 285 -14.74 -16.47 -1.46
CA GLU A 285 -13.43 -15.94 -1.82
C GLU A 285 -13.00 -14.83 -0.86
N ASP A 286 -13.94 -14.02 -0.36
CA ASP A 286 -13.66 -13.02 0.67
C ASP A 286 -13.25 -13.69 2.00
N ILE A 287 -13.92 -14.78 2.41
CA ILE A 287 -13.55 -15.54 3.61
C ILE A 287 -12.15 -16.15 3.45
N GLU A 288 -11.90 -16.87 2.36
CA GLU A 288 -10.60 -17.50 2.08
C GLU A 288 -9.48 -16.45 2.06
N ARG A 289 -9.71 -15.29 1.42
CA ARG A 289 -8.79 -14.15 1.42
C ARG A 289 -8.53 -13.64 2.84
N ILE A 290 -9.57 -13.44 3.65
CA ILE A 290 -9.43 -12.94 5.03
C ILE A 290 -8.68 -13.94 5.91
N VAL A 291 -8.91 -15.25 5.74
CA VAL A 291 -8.18 -16.28 6.48
C VAL A 291 -6.71 -16.26 6.09
N ALA A 292 -6.40 -16.25 4.80
CA ALA A 292 -5.04 -16.21 4.27
C ALA A 292 -4.27 -14.95 4.70
N ASN A 293 -4.92 -13.79 4.69
CA ASN A 293 -4.32 -12.49 5.00
C ASN A 293 -4.44 -12.11 6.49
N SER A 294 -4.94 -12.98 7.37
CA SER A 294 -5.12 -12.62 8.77
C SER A 294 -3.77 -12.54 9.50
N ASP A 295 -3.36 -11.34 9.93
CA ASP A 295 -2.08 -11.09 10.62
C ASP A 295 -1.79 -12.05 11.79
N LYS A 296 -2.85 -12.51 12.46
CA LYS A 296 -2.76 -13.35 13.67
C LYS A 296 -3.22 -14.79 13.47
N LYS A 297 -3.40 -15.23 12.21
CA LYS A 297 -3.97 -16.56 11.88
C LYS A 297 -5.21 -16.86 12.74
N ARG A 298 -6.19 -15.95 12.68
CA ARG A 298 -7.32 -15.91 13.63
C ARG A 298 -8.36 -16.99 13.37
N PHE A 299 -8.36 -17.53 12.16
CA PHE A 299 -9.36 -18.45 11.65
C PHE A 299 -8.67 -19.64 11.00
N VAL A 300 -9.33 -20.79 11.03
CA VAL A 300 -8.93 -22.01 10.32
C VAL A 300 -10.15 -22.52 9.58
N ILE A 301 -9.93 -22.89 8.31
CA ILE A 301 -10.95 -23.51 7.46
C ILE A 301 -10.65 -25.00 7.40
N ASP A 302 -11.68 -25.82 7.62
CA ASP A 302 -11.70 -27.24 7.28
C ASP A 302 -12.35 -27.36 5.91
N SER A 303 -11.52 -27.60 4.89
CA SER A 303 -11.96 -27.70 3.50
C SER A 303 -12.80 -28.94 3.22
N GLU A 304 -12.60 -30.04 3.96
CA GLU A 304 -13.34 -31.29 3.74
C GLU A 304 -14.77 -31.17 4.26
N LYS A 305 -14.93 -30.56 5.44
CA LYS A 305 -16.25 -30.36 6.06
C LYS A 305 -16.93 -29.05 5.67
N ASN A 306 -16.23 -28.20 4.93
CA ASN A 306 -16.69 -26.87 4.54
C ASN A 306 -17.07 -25.98 5.74
N THR A 307 -16.26 -26.05 6.80
CA THR A 307 -16.48 -25.31 8.06
C THR A 307 -15.32 -24.39 8.38
N ILE A 308 -15.58 -23.40 9.25
CA ILE A 308 -14.59 -22.44 9.73
C ILE A 308 -14.71 -22.29 11.24
N ALA A 309 -13.56 -22.19 11.91
CA ALA A 309 -13.47 -21.95 13.35
C ALA A 309 -12.54 -20.77 13.67
N ALA A 310 -12.74 -20.15 14.83
CA ALA A 310 -11.73 -19.26 15.40
C ALA A 310 -10.68 -20.10 16.14
N THR A 311 -9.40 -19.74 15.99
CA THR A 311 -8.30 -20.50 16.62
C THR A 311 -8.20 -20.31 18.13
N GLN A 312 -8.79 -19.24 18.66
CA GLN A 312 -8.67 -18.83 20.06
C GLN A 312 -9.67 -17.71 20.41
N GLY A 313 -9.79 -17.39 21.70
CA GLY A 313 -10.48 -16.19 22.18
C GLY A 313 -12.00 -16.33 22.38
N HIS A 314 -12.51 -17.56 22.48
CA HIS A 314 -13.92 -17.84 22.75
C HIS A 314 -14.35 -17.31 24.14
N SER A 315 -15.54 -16.72 24.20
CA SER A 315 -16.25 -16.42 25.45
C SER A 315 -17.50 -17.28 25.63
N MET A 316 -17.95 -17.95 24.57
CA MET A 316 -19.02 -18.94 24.66
C MET A 316 -18.46 -20.20 25.32
N LYS A 317 -19.27 -20.89 26.13
CA LYS A 317 -18.88 -22.16 26.73
C LYS A 317 -18.79 -23.23 25.64
N ILE A 318 -17.58 -23.51 25.21
CA ILE A 318 -17.22 -24.54 24.25
C ILE A 318 -16.18 -25.40 24.95
N LYS A 319 -16.23 -26.73 24.77
CA LYS A 319 -15.25 -27.69 25.30
C LYS A 319 -14.53 -28.35 24.12
N PRO A 320 -13.46 -27.73 23.59
CA PRO A 320 -12.72 -28.28 22.47
C PRO A 320 -12.03 -29.58 22.86
N ASP A 321 -11.93 -30.50 21.91
CA ASP A 321 -11.15 -31.72 22.06
C ASP A 321 -9.64 -31.43 21.97
N ASP A 322 -8.82 -32.39 22.43
CA ASP A 322 -7.35 -32.28 22.47
C ASP A 322 -6.70 -32.04 21.10
N SER A 323 -7.43 -32.29 20.01
CA SER A 323 -6.98 -32.00 18.63
C SER A 323 -6.90 -30.50 18.31
N VAL A 324 -7.63 -29.65 19.05
CA VAL A 324 -7.68 -28.20 18.85
C VAL A 324 -6.91 -27.45 19.96
N LEU A 325 -6.97 -27.99 21.18
CA LEU A 325 -6.27 -27.47 22.36
C LEU A 325 -5.41 -28.57 22.97
N VAL A 326 -4.12 -28.56 22.66
CA VAL A 326 -3.18 -29.58 23.18
C VAL A 326 -2.81 -29.23 24.62
N PRO A 327 -3.10 -30.08 25.61
CA PRO A 327 -2.70 -29.84 27.00
C PRO A 327 -1.18 -29.89 27.14
N ILE A 328 -0.63 -29.02 27.99
CA ILE A 328 0.80 -28.98 28.29
C ILE A 328 0.99 -29.62 29.67
N THR A 329 1.67 -30.76 29.71
CA THR A 329 1.88 -31.54 30.94
C THR A 329 3.33 -31.59 31.40
N GLN A 330 4.28 -31.26 30.52
CA GLN A 330 5.71 -31.26 30.84
C GLN A 330 6.34 -29.88 30.62
N VAL A 331 7.29 -29.52 31.46
CA VAL A 331 8.04 -28.25 31.36
C VAL A 331 8.84 -28.18 30.05
N SER A 332 9.27 -29.31 29.49
CA SER A 332 9.96 -29.37 28.19
C SER A 332 9.11 -28.89 27.01
N ASP A 333 7.78 -28.92 27.14
CA ASP A 333 6.84 -28.49 26.10
C ASP A 333 6.52 -26.99 26.19
N LEU A 334 6.99 -26.32 27.25
CA LEU A 334 6.85 -24.89 27.43
C LEU A 334 7.85 -24.11 26.56
N PRO A 335 7.46 -22.91 26.10
CA PRO A 335 8.39 -22.02 25.42
C PRO A 335 9.40 -21.42 26.40
N ASP A 336 10.44 -20.79 25.85
CA ASP A 336 11.48 -20.10 26.65
C ASP A 336 10.91 -18.99 27.55
N LYS A 337 9.77 -18.39 27.17
CA LYS A 337 9.09 -17.34 27.93
C LYS A 337 7.59 -17.54 27.86
N LEU A 338 6.88 -17.27 28.96
CA LEU A 338 5.42 -17.15 28.97
C LEU A 338 5.04 -15.75 29.42
N ILE A 339 4.51 -14.96 28.49
CA ILE A 339 4.30 -13.52 28.72
C ILE A 339 2.84 -13.14 28.51
N HIS A 340 2.27 -12.41 29.48
CA HIS A 340 1.02 -11.71 29.32
C HIS A 340 1.25 -10.22 29.04
N GLY A 341 0.85 -9.76 27.84
CA GLY A 341 0.94 -8.34 27.47
C GLY A 341 -0.32 -7.58 27.86
N THR A 342 -0.18 -6.54 28.70
CA THR A 342 -1.28 -5.69 29.16
C THR A 342 -0.91 -4.19 29.11
N ASN A 343 -1.69 -3.33 29.75
CA ASN A 343 -1.41 -1.90 29.88
C ASN A 343 -1.25 -1.46 31.35
N LEU A 344 -0.69 -0.26 31.57
CA LEU A 344 -0.47 0.31 32.92
C LEU A 344 -1.70 0.23 33.82
N LYS A 345 -2.86 0.72 33.36
CA LYS A 345 -4.10 0.73 34.16
C LYS A 345 -4.54 -0.67 34.58
N ASN A 346 -4.46 -1.63 33.67
CA ASN A 346 -4.83 -3.01 33.98
C ASN A 346 -3.79 -3.69 34.88
N CYS A 347 -2.50 -3.34 34.76
CA CYS A 347 -1.46 -3.86 35.65
C CYS A 347 -1.75 -3.50 37.10
N LEU A 348 -2.13 -2.24 37.36
CA LEU A 348 -2.52 -1.78 38.68
C LEU A 348 -3.65 -2.65 39.27
N LEU A 349 -4.74 -2.84 38.52
CA LEU A 349 -5.86 -3.69 38.93
C LEU A 349 -5.46 -5.16 39.17
N ILE A 350 -4.52 -5.69 38.37
CA ILE A 350 -4.02 -7.06 38.53
C ILE A 350 -3.24 -7.20 39.84
N LEU A 351 -2.39 -6.22 40.17
CA LEU A 351 -1.60 -6.22 41.39
C LEU A 351 -2.51 -6.04 42.63
N GLU A 352 -3.44 -5.09 42.58
CA GLU A 352 -4.41 -4.84 43.66
C GLU A 352 -5.33 -6.05 43.94
N SER A 353 -5.77 -6.73 42.87
CA SER A 353 -6.61 -7.93 43.02
C SER A 353 -5.82 -9.19 43.39
N GLY A 354 -4.48 -9.14 43.33
CA GLY A 354 -3.59 -10.26 43.61
C GLY A 354 -3.60 -11.37 42.56
N LYS A 355 -4.24 -11.18 41.40
CA LYS A 355 -4.29 -12.20 40.34
C LYS A 355 -4.63 -11.63 38.96
N LEU A 356 -4.13 -12.30 37.94
CA LEU A 356 -4.57 -12.12 36.57
C LEU A 356 -5.82 -12.97 36.31
N LEU A 357 -6.94 -12.31 36.03
CA LEU A 357 -8.23 -12.94 35.78
C LEU A 357 -8.45 -13.25 34.29
N ARG A 358 -9.14 -14.36 34.00
CA ARG A 358 -9.64 -14.66 32.64
C ARG A 358 -10.69 -13.65 32.12
N MET A 359 -11.31 -12.91 33.03
CA MET A 359 -12.44 -12.00 32.76
C MET A 359 -13.57 -12.77 32.06
N ASN A 360 -14.12 -12.22 30.97
CA ASN A 360 -15.22 -12.85 30.21
C ASN A 360 -14.75 -13.94 29.22
N ARG A 361 -13.47 -14.34 29.23
CA ARG A 361 -12.94 -15.36 28.30
C ARG A 361 -12.81 -16.70 28.99
N ASN A 362 -12.73 -17.78 28.20
CA ASN A 362 -12.48 -19.12 28.73
C ASN A 362 -11.03 -19.31 29.23
N HIS A 363 -10.07 -18.56 28.65
CA HIS A 363 -8.64 -18.69 28.94
C HIS A 363 -7.91 -17.34 28.99
N ILE A 364 -6.89 -17.23 29.85
CA ILE A 364 -5.87 -16.18 29.77
C ILE A 364 -4.96 -16.49 28.59
N HIS A 365 -4.64 -15.47 27.80
CA HIS A 365 -3.73 -15.63 26.66
C HIS A 365 -2.31 -15.26 27.09
N LEU A 366 -1.39 -16.16 26.78
CA LEU A 366 0.04 -16.05 27.02
C LEU A 366 0.78 -16.18 25.68
N SER A 367 1.93 -15.52 25.62
CA SER A 367 2.74 -15.41 24.41
C SER A 367 4.15 -15.95 24.66
N PRO A 368 4.75 -16.66 23.69
CA PRO A 368 6.12 -17.17 23.81
C PRO A 368 7.22 -16.08 23.76
N GLY A 369 6.83 -14.82 23.57
CA GLY A 369 7.71 -13.66 23.50
C GLY A 369 6.92 -12.36 23.32
N ILE A 370 7.62 -11.25 23.10
CA ILE A 370 7.04 -9.91 22.98
C ILE A 370 6.81 -9.58 21.50
N VAL A 371 5.54 -9.36 21.13
CA VAL A 371 5.16 -9.00 19.75
C VAL A 371 5.86 -7.69 19.35
N GLY A 372 6.53 -7.71 18.19
CA GLY A 372 7.27 -6.56 17.65
C GLY A 372 8.73 -6.44 18.11
N LYS A 373 9.15 -7.16 19.16
CA LYS A 373 10.56 -7.31 19.56
C LYS A 373 11.10 -8.66 19.09
N ASP A 374 10.34 -9.73 19.32
CA ASP A 374 10.69 -11.09 18.90
C ASP A 374 10.02 -11.40 17.55
N SER A 375 10.81 -11.45 16.47
CA SER A 375 10.32 -11.59 15.08
C SER A 375 9.49 -12.86 14.81
N GLN A 376 9.61 -13.88 15.66
CA GLN A 376 8.87 -15.14 15.54
C GLN A 376 7.48 -15.08 16.19
N VAL A 377 7.18 -14.03 16.96
CA VAL A 377 5.96 -13.92 17.77
C VAL A 377 4.97 -12.93 17.16
N ILE A 378 3.91 -13.48 16.58
CA ILE A 378 2.91 -12.75 15.78
C ILE A 378 1.54 -12.62 16.49
N SER A 379 1.31 -13.39 17.56
CA SER A 379 0.00 -13.50 18.24
C SER A 379 0.17 -13.73 19.75
N GLY A 380 -0.91 -13.63 20.53
CA GLY A 380 -0.92 -13.81 21.99
C GLY A 380 -1.03 -12.51 22.79
N MET A 381 -0.63 -11.35 22.24
CA MET A 381 -0.79 -10.04 22.89
C MET A 381 -1.12 -8.90 21.89
N ARG A 382 -1.36 -7.68 22.40
CA ARG A 382 -1.54 -6.48 21.58
C ARG A 382 -0.19 -5.82 21.29
N ILE A 383 -0.04 -5.22 20.11
CA ILE A 383 1.22 -4.56 19.71
C ILE A 383 1.51 -3.31 20.54
N ASN A 384 0.47 -2.67 21.07
CA ASN A 384 0.56 -1.49 21.93
C ASN A 384 0.52 -1.83 23.42
N SER A 385 0.73 -3.10 23.80
CA SER A 385 0.96 -3.47 25.20
C SER A 385 2.25 -2.80 25.68
N ASN A 386 2.21 -2.20 26.87
CA ASN A 386 3.34 -1.52 27.49
C ASN A 386 3.73 -2.12 28.85
N ILE A 387 3.02 -3.17 29.28
CA ILE A 387 3.36 -4.01 30.42
C ILE A 387 3.45 -5.44 29.94
N PHE A 388 4.50 -6.14 30.34
CA PHE A 388 4.74 -7.55 30.05
C PHE A 388 4.95 -8.31 31.36
N ILE A 389 3.96 -9.12 31.73
CA ILE A 389 4.02 -9.96 32.93
C ILE A 389 4.57 -11.32 32.53
N HIS A 390 5.73 -11.68 33.05
CA HIS A 390 6.35 -12.98 32.84
C HIS A 390 5.84 -13.96 33.89
N ILE A 391 5.38 -15.13 33.43
CA ILE A 391 4.89 -16.21 34.28
C ILE A 391 6.00 -17.23 34.49
N LYS A 392 6.15 -17.71 35.72
CA LYS A 392 7.06 -18.79 36.09
C LYS A 392 6.78 -20.04 35.27
N ARG A 393 7.82 -20.85 35.07
CA ARG A 393 7.80 -22.04 34.19
C ARG A 393 8.28 -23.30 34.90
N ASP A 394 8.21 -23.32 36.21
CA ASP A 394 8.56 -24.48 37.02
C ASP A 394 7.43 -25.52 37.07
N GLN A 395 7.77 -26.73 37.53
CA GLN A 395 6.84 -27.84 37.61
C GLN A 395 5.68 -27.56 38.58
N GLU A 396 5.93 -26.77 39.63
CA GLU A 396 4.90 -26.37 40.60
C GLU A 396 3.83 -25.52 39.91
N THR A 397 4.25 -24.51 39.15
CA THR A 397 3.38 -23.65 38.32
C THR A 397 2.57 -24.47 37.33
N LEU A 398 3.22 -25.39 36.62
CA LEU A 398 2.55 -26.25 35.64
C LEU A 398 1.55 -27.23 36.29
N SER A 399 1.78 -27.65 37.54
CA SER A 399 0.91 -28.61 38.23
C SER A 399 -0.47 -28.04 38.59
N HIS A 400 -0.57 -26.71 38.79
CA HIS A 400 -1.81 -26.06 39.19
C HIS A 400 -2.37 -25.10 38.13
N LEU A 401 -1.56 -24.65 37.16
CA LEU A 401 -2.04 -23.92 36.00
C LEU A 401 -2.42 -24.89 34.86
N GLN A 402 -3.68 -24.81 34.42
CA GLN A 402 -4.14 -25.60 33.28
C GLN A 402 -3.69 -24.95 31.97
N LEU A 403 -2.50 -25.31 31.48
CA LEU A 403 -1.92 -24.74 30.27
C LEU A 403 -2.23 -25.57 29.02
N PHE A 404 -2.56 -24.88 27.94
CA PHE A 404 -2.87 -25.45 26.63
C PHE A 404 -2.11 -24.72 25.53
N LYS A 405 -1.82 -25.42 24.44
CA LYS A 405 -1.31 -24.84 23.19
C LYS A 405 -2.38 -24.92 22.13
N SER A 406 -2.70 -23.77 21.54
CA SER A 406 -3.64 -23.67 20.42
C SER A 406 -2.96 -23.92 19.07
N LEU A 407 -3.75 -24.19 18.03
CA LEU A 407 -3.31 -24.43 16.66
C LEU A 407 -2.43 -23.32 16.06
N ASN A 408 -2.56 -22.07 16.53
CA ASN A 408 -1.75 -20.94 16.07
C ASN A 408 -0.57 -20.62 17.00
N ASN A 409 -0.10 -21.60 17.78
CA ASN A 409 1.03 -21.48 18.71
C ASN A 409 0.84 -20.42 19.81
N VAL A 410 -0.41 -20.12 20.18
CA VAL A 410 -0.69 -19.29 21.36
C VAL A 410 -0.93 -20.18 22.56
N TYR A 411 -0.38 -19.78 23.70
CA TYR A 411 -0.48 -20.49 24.97
C TYR A 411 -1.68 -19.94 25.75
N LEU A 412 -2.49 -20.84 26.30
CA LEU A 412 -3.76 -20.52 26.94
C LEU A 412 -3.80 -21.12 28.35
N CYS A 413 -4.18 -20.33 29.35
CA CYS A 413 -4.35 -20.80 30.73
C CYS A 413 -5.83 -20.87 31.09
N GLY A 414 -6.30 -22.06 31.49
CA GLY A 414 -7.67 -22.36 31.89
C GLY A 414 -8.01 -21.95 33.32
N THR A 415 -7.02 -21.54 34.12
CA THR A 415 -7.19 -21.02 35.48
C THR A 415 -6.81 -19.54 35.54
N ASP A 416 -7.25 -18.85 36.58
CA ASP A 416 -6.72 -17.51 36.89
C ASP A 416 -5.30 -17.67 37.45
N ILE A 417 -4.40 -16.71 37.19
CA ILE A 417 -2.98 -16.82 37.56
C ILE A 417 -2.70 -15.90 38.76
N SER A 418 -2.13 -16.45 39.82
CA SER A 418 -1.79 -15.68 41.02
C SER A 418 -0.56 -14.80 40.78
N ILE A 419 -0.46 -13.67 41.48
CA ILE A 419 0.77 -12.84 41.44
C ILE A 419 2.00 -13.59 41.97
N THR A 420 1.80 -14.66 42.75
CA THR A 420 2.88 -15.55 43.22
C THR A 420 3.57 -16.30 42.08
N ASP A 421 2.88 -16.46 40.96
CA ASP A 421 3.39 -17.16 39.77
C ASP A 421 4.06 -16.18 38.81
N PHE A 422 4.20 -14.90 39.17
CA PHE A 422 4.89 -13.92 38.37
C PHE A 422 6.40 -14.08 38.57
N GLU A 423 7.13 -14.27 37.47
CA GLU A 423 8.59 -14.29 37.46
C GLU A 423 9.14 -12.87 37.52
N LYS A 424 8.60 -11.98 36.67
CA LYS A 424 8.92 -10.55 36.65
C LYS A 424 7.89 -9.72 35.89
N VAL A 425 7.92 -8.40 36.06
CA VAL A 425 7.12 -7.44 35.27
C VAL A 425 8.04 -6.48 34.52
N GLU A 426 7.99 -6.49 33.19
CA GLU A 426 8.71 -5.55 32.31
C GLU A 426 7.75 -4.39 31.91
N ILE A 427 8.18 -3.16 32.18
CA ILE A 427 7.43 -1.93 31.92
C ILE A 427 8.12 -1.15 30.80
N ARG A 428 7.45 -1.01 29.65
CA ARG A 428 7.96 -0.24 28.51
C ARG A 428 7.35 1.15 28.48
N THR A 429 8.12 2.18 28.81
CA THR A 429 7.60 3.56 28.79
C THR A 429 8.68 4.57 28.44
N HIS A 430 8.30 5.59 27.67
CA HIS A 430 9.18 6.73 27.34
C HIS A 430 9.00 7.91 28.32
N GLU A 431 7.99 7.86 29.18
CA GLU A 431 7.65 8.94 30.12
C GLU A 431 7.46 8.38 31.54
N ASN A 432 7.95 9.12 32.53
CA ASN A 432 7.62 8.91 33.93
C ASN A 432 6.21 9.45 34.19
N SER A 433 5.22 8.55 34.20
CA SER A 433 3.86 8.85 34.62
C SER A 433 3.64 8.46 36.08
N ASP A 434 2.73 9.16 36.77
CA ASP A 434 2.36 8.84 38.16
C ASP A 434 1.94 7.36 38.33
N LEU A 435 1.28 6.79 37.31
CA LEU A 435 0.90 5.38 37.28
C LEU A 435 2.10 4.43 37.31
N VAL A 436 3.21 4.78 36.67
CA VAL A 436 4.42 3.95 36.70
C VAL A 436 5.02 3.96 38.11
N ALA A 437 5.04 5.12 38.77
CA ALA A 437 5.51 5.23 40.15
C ALA A 437 4.67 4.37 41.11
N GLU A 438 3.34 4.44 40.99
CA GLU A 438 2.40 3.65 41.79
C GLU A 438 2.58 2.13 41.57
N ILE A 439 2.69 1.68 40.31
CA ILE A 439 2.95 0.27 39.99
C ILE A 439 4.29 -0.18 40.58
N VAL A 440 5.34 0.63 40.50
CA VAL A 440 6.66 0.29 41.05
C VAL A 440 6.62 0.16 42.57
N VAL A 441 5.84 0.99 43.27
CA VAL A 441 5.65 0.87 44.72
C VAL A 441 4.99 -0.47 45.05
N LEU A 442 3.88 -0.81 44.38
CA LEU A 442 3.19 -2.07 44.61
C LEU A 442 4.06 -3.30 44.29
N LEU A 443 4.83 -3.26 43.20
CA LEU A 443 5.74 -4.36 42.85
C LEU A 443 6.79 -4.59 43.94
N LYS A 444 7.30 -3.52 44.57
CA LYS A 444 8.23 -3.62 45.70
C LYS A 444 7.55 -4.20 46.95
N GLU A 445 6.36 -3.71 47.29
CA GLU A 445 5.60 -4.21 48.45
C GLU A 445 5.25 -5.69 48.31
N LEU A 446 4.92 -6.13 47.09
CA LEU A 446 4.60 -7.51 46.76
C LEU A 446 5.84 -8.39 46.50
N ASN A 447 7.05 -7.84 46.58
CA ASN A 447 8.32 -8.51 46.26
C ASN A 447 8.35 -9.17 44.87
N ILE A 448 7.76 -8.51 43.86
CA ILE A 448 7.76 -8.98 42.47
C ILE A 448 8.91 -8.30 41.71
N PRO A 449 9.85 -9.06 41.11
CA PRO A 449 10.93 -8.49 40.31
C PRO A 449 10.38 -7.66 39.14
N TYR A 450 11.03 -6.55 38.83
CA TYR A 450 10.59 -5.68 37.73
C TYR A 450 11.74 -5.02 36.99
N GLU A 451 11.47 -4.61 35.75
CA GLU A 451 12.43 -3.97 34.84
C GLU A 451 11.71 -2.84 34.09
N ILE A 452 12.35 -1.67 33.97
CA ILE A 452 11.81 -0.53 33.22
C ILE A 452 12.70 -0.31 32.00
N ILE A 453 12.10 -0.30 30.80
CA ILE A 453 12.79 -0.26 29.50
C ILE A 453 12.28 0.90 28.64
#